data_AF-A0A6N2DWM9-F1
#
_entry.id   AF-A0A6N2DWM9-F1
#
_cell.length_a   1.000
_cell.length_b   1.000
_cell.length_c   1.000
_cell.angle_alpha   90.00
_cell.angle_beta   90.00
_cell.angle_gamma   90.00
#
_symmetry.space_group_name_H-M   'P 1'
#
loop_
_entity.id
_entity.type
_entity.pdbx_description
1 polymer ?
#
loop_
_entity_poly.entity_id
_entity_poly.type
_entity_poly.pdbx_seq_one_letter_code
_entity_poly.pdbx_strand_id
1 'polypeptide(L)'
;MSHPITVCWTVPRSVSTSFERMVMERGDHIVFDEPYSRSYYFGPDRRSHRYAERDTEHDASAITAELVQAAERAPVFVKDMAYHAIDLVPHDVLTGFRHCFVIRHPVATLRSLAATWPDFTDEEAGWTSLDRMADLVERSDRPLVVVDSERLCAHPPTVVAAWCDAMDLEFDPTALTWEAGMRPEWELWREWHTSSAAATGFRPLRVERELADHDDGRVIRAVVAALPVYERLAARALPMDAQVTTSGTS
;
A
#
# COMPACT_ATOMS: atom_id res chain seq x y z
N MET A 1 17.44 -7.23 13.73
CA MET A 1 15.96 -7.20 13.65
C MET A 1 15.43 -8.39 14.42
N SER A 2 14.91 -8.11 15.61
CA SER A 2 14.26 -9.11 16.46
C SER A 2 12.84 -9.44 15.98
N HIS A 3 12.18 -8.53 15.25
CA HIS A 3 10.85 -8.70 14.67
C HIS A 3 10.83 -8.39 13.15
N PRO A 4 9.84 -8.92 12.40
CA PRO A 4 9.72 -8.63 10.96
C PRO A 4 9.26 -7.19 10.68
N ILE A 5 9.70 -6.68 9.53
CA ILE A 5 9.16 -5.47 8.90
C ILE A 5 8.33 -5.92 7.70
N THR A 6 7.06 -5.55 7.69
CA THR A 6 6.13 -5.78 6.57
C THR A 6 5.84 -4.46 5.88
N VAL A 7 6.09 -4.39 4.58
CA VAL A 7 5.78 -3.20 3.77
C VAL A 7 4.62 -3.50 2.83
N CYS A 8 3.57 -2.69 2.94
CA CYS A 8 2.42 -2.64 2.07
C CYS A 8 2.66 -1.61 0.96
N TRP A 9 3.00 -2.11 -0.22
CA TRP A 9 3.22 -1.30 -1.41
C TRP A 9 1.90 -1.01 -2.11
N THR A 10 1.68 0.25 -2.47
CA THR A 10 0.40 0.67 -3.04
C THR A 10 0.57 1.70 -4.14
N VAL A 11 -0.52 1.94 -4.89
CA VAL A 11 -0.75 3.19 -5.62
C VAL A 11 -1.63 4.14 -4.80
N PRO A 12 -1.66 5.44 -5.10
CA PRO A 12 -2.63 6.35 -4.49
C PRO A 12 -4.07 5.87 -4.72
N ARG A 13 -4.96 6.21 -3.77
CA ARG A 13 -6.42 6.01 -3.88
C ARG A 13 -6.87 4.54 -3.97
N SER A 14 -6.04 3.61 -3.49
CA SER A 14 -6.27 2.17 -3.53
C SER A 14 -7.01 1.61 -2.32
N VAL A 15 -7.41 2.40 -1.31
CA VAL A 15 -7.92 1.91 0.01
C VAL A 15 -6.79 1.49 0.99
N SER A 16 -5.53 1.66 0.62
CA SER A 16 -4.37 1.33 1.47
C SER A 16 -4.38 1.98 2.86
N THR A 17 -4.84 3.22 3.03
CA THR A 17 -4.97 3.83 4.38
C THR A 17 -6.01 3.13 5.25
N SER A 18 -7.14 2.66 4.69
CA SER A 18 -8.11 1.89 5.49
C SER A 18 -7.56 0.50 5.84
N PHE A 19 -6.75 -0.08 4.95
CA PHE A 19 -6.04 -1.33 5.22
C PHE A 19 -5.00 -1.14 6.34
N GLU A 20 -4.21 -0.06 6.28
CA GLU A 20 -3.31 0.35 7.35
C GLU A 20 -4.06 0.59 8.66
N ARG A 21 -5.22 1.25 8.62
CA ARG A 21 -6.05 1.47 9.82
C ARG A 21 -6.50 0.16 10.46
N MET A 22 -6.83 -0.85 9.66
CA MET A 22 -7.10 -2.20 10.17
C MET A 22 -5.88 -2.78 10.89
N VAL A 23 -4.67 -2.61 10.34
CA VAL A 23 -3.44 -3.07 11.01
C VAL A 23 -3.20 -2.31 12.33
N MET A 24 -3.49 -1.00 12.38
CA MET A 24 -3.43 -0.23 13.63
C MET A 24 -4.40 -0.76 14.69
N GLU A 25 -5.61 -1.17 14.28
CA GLU A 25 -6.65 -1.66 15.19
C GLU A 25 -6.30 -3.03 15.80
N ARG A 26 -5.48 -3.84 15.13
CA ARG A 26 -4.94 -5.09 15.72
C ARG A 26 -4.10 -4.85 16.98
N GLY A 27 -3.45 -3.68 17.07
CA GLY A 27 -2.63 -3.30 18.23
C GLY A 27 -1.33 -4.08 18.42
N ASP A 28 -0.94 -4.93 17.46
CA ASP A 28 0.24 -5.81 17.55
C ASP A 28 1.42 -5.37 16.67
N HIS A 29 1.30 -4.22 15.98
CA HIS A 29 2.34 -3.64 15.13
C HIS A 29 2.66 -2.20 15.52
N ILE A 30 3.91 -1.79 15.30
CA ILE A 30 4.27 -0.37 15.15
C ILE A 30 4.00 0.00 13.69
N VAL A 31 3.15 1.00 13.47
CA VAL A 31 2.68 1.38 12.13
C VAL A 31 3.33 2.69 11.68
N PHE A 32 3.82 2.72 10.44
CA PHE A 32 4.34 3.91 9.77
C PHE A 32 3.54 4.20 8.50
N ASP A 33 3.00 5.42 8.40
CA ASP A 33 2.29 5.92 7.23
C ASP A 33 3.26 6.67 6.30
N GLU A 34 3.52 6.06 5.15
CA GLU A 34 4.32 6.59 4.03
C GLU A 34 5.66 7.23 4.45
N PRO A 35 6.51 6.58 5.27
CA PRO A 35 7.72 7.21 5.76
C PRO A 35 8.70 7.56 4.62
N TYR A 36 8.80 6.75 3.56
CA TYR A 36 9.68 7.04 2.41
C TYR A 36 9.18 8.20 1.53
N SER A 37 7.90 8.58 1.66
CA SER A 37 7.40 9.81 1.01
C SER A 37 8.19 11.04 1.47
N ARG A 38 8.67 11.03 2.73
CA ARG A 38 9.44 12.13 3.31
C ARG A 38 10.77 12.33 2.60
N SER A 39 11.54 11.25 2.41
CA SER A 39 12.77 11.29 1.60
C SER A 39 12.48 11.61 0.15
N TYR A 40 11.46 10.99 -0.44
CA TYR A 40 11.12 11.14 -1.85
C TYR A 40 10.73 12.57 -2.25
N TYR A 41 9.99 13.28 -1.39
CA TYR A 41 9.49 14.63 -1.67
C TYR A 41 10.35 15.75 -1.08
N PHE A 42 10.92 15.55 0.11
CA PHE A 42 11.54 16.65 0.88
C PHE A 42 13.02 16.40 1.18
N GLY A 43 13.42 15.13 1.27
CA GLY A 43 14.73 14.69 1.73
C GLY A 43 15.92 15.18 0.90
N PRO A 44 17.15 14.93 1.38
CA PRO A 44 18.40 15.24 0.68
C PRO A 44 18.54 14.48 -0.65
N ASP A 45 17.99 13.27 -0.70
CA ASP A 45 17.99 12.31 -1.81
C ASP A 45 16.69 12.37 -2.64
N ARG A 46 15.83 13.38 -2.42
CA ARG A 46 14.53 13.47 -3.06
C ARG A 46 14.60 13.34 -4.58
N ARG A 47 13.56 12.73 -5.14
CA ARG A 47 13.42 12.55 -6.59
C ARG A 47 12.30 13.40 -7.20
N SER A 48 11.47 14.01 -6.36
CA SER A 48 10.39 14.88 -6.79
C SER A 48 10.71 16.37 -6.70
N HIS A 49 10.09 17.15 -7.58
CA HIS A 49 10.06 18.61 -7.54
C HIS A 49 8.67 19.15 -7.18
N ARG A 50 7.73 18.29 -6.75
CA ARG A 50 6.36 18.67 -6.36
C ARG A 50 6.33 19.76 -5.30
N TYR A 51 7.23 19.65 -4.32
CA TYR A 51 7.29 20.52 -3.15
C TYR A 51 8.61 21.33 -3.13
N ALA A 52 8.50 22.59 -2.73
CA ALA A 52 9.64 23.50 -2.63
C ALA A 52 10.39 23.29 -1.29
N GLU A 53 9.67 22.82 -0.29
CA GLU A 53 10.12 22.50 1.06
C GLU A 53 11.26 21.47 1.04
N ARG A 54 12.07 21.52 2.10
CA ARG A 54 13.25 20.67 2.27
C ARG A 54 13.26 20.10 3.67
N ASP A 55 13.64 18.83 3.75
CA ASP A 55 13.96 18.15 4.97
C ASP A 55 15.40 17.65 4.86
N THR A 56 16.27 18.10 5.75
CA THR A 56 17.70 17.74 5.73
C THR A 56 18.01 16.52 6.59
N GLU A 57 17.04 16.01 7.35
CA GLU A 57 17.24 14.97 8.36
C GLU A 57 16.76 13.59 7.88
N HIS A 58 15.86 13.54 6.89
CA HIS A 58 15.15 12.32 6.52
C HIS A 58 15.47 11.90 5.07
N ASP A 59 16.65 11.34 4.88
CA ASP A 59 16.96 10.53 3.68
C ASP A 59 16.43 9.09 3.83
N ALA A 60 16.42 8.33 2.73
CA ALA A 60 15.90 6.96 2.73
C ALA A 60 16.69 6.01 3.66
N SER A 61 17.97 6.28 3.90
CA SER A 61 18.81 5.49 4.83
C SER A 61 18.42 5.75 6.28
N ALA A 62 18.16 7.00 6.66
CA ALA A 62 17.71 7.38 7.99
C ALA A 62 16.33 6.78 8.28
N ILE A 63 15.41 6.85 7.32
CA ILE A 63 14.09 6.21 7.42
C ILE A 63 14.23 4.69 7.60
N THR A 64 15.07 4.03 6.80
CA THR A 64 15.34 2.59 6.94
C THR A 64 15.87 2.25 8.33
N ALA A 65 16.80 3.05 8.86
CA ALA A 65 17.36 2.85 10.19
C ALA A 65 16.30 2.98 11.30
N GLU A 66 15.37 3.93 11.17
CA GLU A 66 14.24 4.09 12.09
C GLU A 66 13.33 2.86 12.09
N LEU A 67 12.99 2.33 10.91
CA LEU A 67 12.19 1.12 10.78
C LEU A 67 12.88 -0.09 11.44
N VAL A 68 14.18 -0.26 11.20
CA VAL A 68 14.99 -1.32 11.82
C VAL A 68 15.03 -1.16 13.34
N GLN A 69 15.16 0.07 13.85
CA GLN A 69 15.14 0.34 15.28
C GLN A 69 13.76 0.04 15.90
N ALA A 70 12.67 0.40 15.23
CA ALA A 70 11.32 0.05 15.67
C ALA A 70 11.11 -1.46 15.72
N ALA A 71 11.67 -2.19 14.75
CA ALA A 71 11.63 -3.66 14.66
C ALA A 71 12.43 -4.39 15.77
N GLU A 72 13.18 -3.68 16.60
CA GLU A 72 13.75 -4.24 17.83
C GLU A 72 12.74 -4.27 18.99
N ARG A 73 11.60 -3.57 18.88
CA ARG A 73 10.58 -3.48 19.93
C ARG A 73 9.34 -4.34 19.65
N ALA A 74 8.90 -4.38 18.40
CA ALA A 74 7.70 -5.10 17.96
C ALA A 74 7.71 -5.28 16.43
N PRO A 75 6.85 -6.13 15.86
CA PRO A 75 6.60 -6.17 14.42
C PRO A 75 6.28 -4.78 13.86
N VAL A 76 6.81 -4.47 12.69
CA VAL A 76 6.60 -3.16 12.03
C VAL A 76 5.75 -3.36 10.78
N PHE A 77 4.76 -2.49 10.61
CA PHE A 77 3.99 -2.38 9.37
C PHE A 77 4.20 -1.00 8.76
N VAL A 78 4.55 -0.97 7.48
CA VAL A 78 4.75 0.26 6.71
C VAL A 78 3.77 0.26 5.56
N LYS A 79 2.99 1.32 5.39
CA LYS A 79 2.22 1.54 4.15
C LYS A 79 2.93 2.60 3.33
N ASP A 80 3.27 2.29 2.09
CA ASP A 80 4.00 3.24 1.24
C ASP A 80 3.72 3.04 -0.25
N MET A 81 3.90 4.10 -1.04
CA MET A 81 3.87 3.96 -2.49
C MET A 81 5.22 3.45 -2.96
N ALA A 82 5.22 2.46 -3.86
CA ALA A 82 6.47 1.85 -4.31
C ALA A 82 7.47 2.86 -4.93
N TYR A 83 6.97 3.93 -5.58
CA TYR A 83 7.82 4.97 -6.15
C TYR A 83 8.56 5.81 -5.10
N HIS A 84 8.08 5.85 -3.85
CA HIS A 84 8.80 6.53 -2.77
C HIS A 84 10.12 5.83 -2.39
N ALA A 85 10.22 4.51 -2.61
CA ALA A 85 11.33 3.70 -2.08
C ALA A 85 12.16 2.97 -3.14
N ILE A 86 11.56 2.48 -4.25
CA ILE A 86 12.20 1.52 -5.18
C ILE A 86 13.55 2.00 -5.74
N ASP A 87 13.72 3.31 -5.89
CA ASP A 87 14.93 3.92 -6.45
C ASP A 87 15.82 4.64 -5.42
N LEU A 88 15.41 4.66 -4.15
CA LEU A 88 16.13 5.31 -3.05
C LEU A 88 16.69 4.31 -2.03
N VAL A 89 16.01 3.17 -1.89
CA VAL A 89 16.41 2.11 -0.97
C VAL A 89 17.13 1.00 -1.75
N PRO A 90 18.32 0.56 -1.31
CA PRO A 90 19.01 -0.57 -1.92
C PRO A 90 18.12 -1.82 -2.02
N HIS A 91 18.15 -2.50 -3.16
CA HIS A 91 17.28 -3.66 -3.41
C HIS A 91 17.51 -4.81 -2.43
N ASP A 92 18.74 -5.02 -1.97
CA ASP A 92 19.09 -6.02 -0.95
C ASP A 92 18.42 -5.72 0.39
N VAL A 93 18.36 -4.44 0.78
CA VAL A 93 17.59 -3.99 1.95
C VAL A 93 16.10 -4.25 1.75
N LEU A 94 15.53 -3.85 0.61
CA LEU A 94 14.10 -4.05 0.31
C LEU A 94 13.71 -5.52 0.39
N THR A 95 14.48 -6.43 -0.24
CA THR A 95 14.22 -7.87 -0.21
C THR A 95 14.35 -8.50 1.19
N GLY A 96 14.98 -7.78 2.13
CA GLY A 96 15.01 -8.14 3.54
C GLY A 96 13.66 -8.07 4.24
N PHE A 97 12.69 -7.31 3.72
CA PHE A 97 11.37 -7.13 4.32
C PHE A 97 10.36 -8.20 3.87
N ARG A 98 9.22 -8.27 4.57
CA ARG A 98 7.99 -8.93 4.09
C ARG A 98 7.20 -7.94 3.24
N HIS A 99 6.45 -8.42 2.27
CA HIS A 99 5.76 -7.55 1.32
C HIS A 99 4.31 -7.95 1.10
N CYS A 100 3.40 -6.99 1.16
CA CYS A 100 2.09 -7.08 0.51
C CYS A 100 1.88 -5.91 -0.45
N PHE A 101 0.89 -6.08 -1.32
CA PHE A 101 0.51 -5.09 -2.31
C PHE A 101 -0.98 -4.82 -2.17
N VAL A 102 -1.38 -3.55 -2.09
CA VAL A 102 -2.81 -3.16 -2.14
C VAL A 102 -3.08 -2.47 -3.46
N ILE A 103 -3.93 -3.08 -4.28
CA ILE A 103 -4.26 -2.61 -5.62
C ILE A 103 -5.76 -2.36 -5.76
N ARG A 104 -6.11 -1.45 -6.67
CA ARG A 104 -7.49 -1.20 -7.06
C ARG A 104 -7.51 -0.88 -8.55
N HIS A 105 -8.63 -1.16 -9.22
CA HIS A 105 -8.75 -0.94 -10.65
C HIS A 105 -8.28 0.47 -11.07
N PRO A 106 -7.40 0.60 -12.09
CA PRO A 106 -6.76 1.87 -12.45
C PRO A 106 -7.72 3.00 -12.78
N VAL A 107 -8.87 2.70 -13.40
CA VAL A 107 -9.91 3.72 -13.68
C VAL A 107 -10.36 4.40 -12.38
N ALA A 108 -10.64 3.62 -11.33
CA ALA A 108 -11.07 4.16 -10.05
C ALA A 108 -9.96 4.95 -9.35
N THR A 109 -8.72 4.45 -9.35
CA THR A 109 -7.61 5.11 -8.65
C THR A 109 -7.18 6.39 -9.35
N LEU A 110 -7.06 6.38 -10.68
CA LEU A 110 -6.53 7.51 -11.45
C LEU A 110 -7.55 8.62 -11.63
N ARG A 111 -8.85 8.31 -11.75
CA ARG A 111 -9.89 9.35 -11.66
C ARG A 111 -9.89 10.03 -10.30
N SER A 112 -9.82 9.24 -9.21
CA SER A 112 -9.75 9.81 -7.86
C SER A 112 -8.46 10.60 -7.64
N LEU A 113 -7.34 10.16 -8.22
CA LEU A 113 -6.07 10.87 -8.11
C LEU A 113 -6.14 12.20 -8.85
N ALA A 114 -6.63 12.22 -10.10
CA ALA A 114 -6.79 13.44 -10.88
C ALA A 114 -7.73 14.46 -10.23
N ALA A 115 -8.73 14.01 -9.47
CA ALA A 115 -9.60 14.90 -8.70
C ALA A 115 -8.87 15.61 -7.54
N THR A 116 -7.80 15.03 -6.99
CA THR A 116 -7.02 15.60 -5.88
C THR A 116 -5.73 16.29 -6.37
N TRP A 117 -5.04 15.66 -7.31
CA TRP A 117 -3.85 16.16 -8.01
C TRP A 117 -4.08 16.11 -9.52
N PRO A 118 -4.70 17.13 -10.13
CA PRO A 118 -4.96 17.16 -11.57
C PRO A 118 -3.70 17.09 -12.45
N ASP A 119 -2.55 17.47 -11.88
CA ASP A 119 -1.25 17.54 -12.53
C ASP A 119 -0.32 16.36 -12.19
N PHE A 120 -0.83 15.29 -11.56
CA PHE A 120 -0.06 14.10 -11.17
C PHE A 120 0.85 13.57 -12.30
N THR A 121 2.07 13.16 -11.98
CA THR A 121 2.99 12.58 -12.98
C THR A 121 2.74 11.08 -13.20
N ASP A 122 3.28 10.52 -14.28
CA ASP A 122 3.23 9.06 -14.50
C ASP A 122 3.95 8.28 -13.37
N GLU A 123 4.95 8.88 -12.72
CA GLU A 123 5.62 8.31 -11.55
C GLU A 123 4.70 8.33 -10.31
N GLU A 124 3.97 9.42 -10.08
CA GLU A 124 3.01 9.58 -8.97
C GLU A 124 1.73 8.76 -9.16
N ALA A 125 1.39 8.41 -10.40
CA ALA A 125 0.40 7.36 -10.67
C ALA A 125 0.83 6.01 -10.06
N GLY A 126 2.13 5.76 -9.94
CA GLY A 126 2.75 4.72 -9.13
C GLY A 126 2.77 3.31 -9.73
N TRP A 127 2.03 3.06 -10.81
CA TRP A 127 1.89 1.72 -11.40
C TRP A 127 3.21 1.13 -11.91
N THR A 128 4.05 1.92 -12.57
CA THR A 128 5.37 1.45 -13.06
C THR A 128 6.27 1.01 -11.89
N SER A 129 6.32 1.81 -10.83
CA SER A 129 7.14 1.48 -9.65
C SER A 129 6.55 0.33 -8.84
N LEU A 130 5.21 0.19 -8.82
CA LEU A 130 4.55 -0.97 -8.21
C LEU A 130 4.92 -2.27 -8.94
N ASP A 131 4.93 -2.25 -10.28
CA ASP A 131 5.33 -3.38 -11.11
C ASP A 131 6.80 -3.76 -10.88
N ARG A 132 7.70 -2.76 -10.84
CA ARG A 132 9.12 -2.95 -10.52
C ARG A 132 9.34 -3.55 -9.12
N MET A 133 8.54 -3.14 -8.15
CA MET A 133 8.59 -3.69 -6.80
C MET A 133 8.07 -5.13 -6.77
N ALA A 134 6.98 -5.44 -7.49
CA ALA A 134 6.49 -6.81 -7.63
C ALA A 134 7.54 -7.72 -8.30
N ASP A 135 8.19 -7.24 -9.37
CA ASP A 135 9.32 -7.90 -10.02
C ASP A 135 10.49 -8.17 -9.06
N LEU A 136 10.81 -7.21 -8.20
CA LEU A 136 11.86 -7.36 -7.20
C LEU A 136 11.50 -8.47 -6.20
N VAL A 137 10.27 -8.48 -5.72
CA VAL A 137 9.76 -9.50 -4.78
C VAL A 137 9.74 -10.88 -5.43
N GLU A 138 9.26 -11.02 -6.67
CA GLU A 138 9.20 -12.31 -7.37
C GLU A 138 10.57 -12.92 -7.69
N ARG A 139 11.59 -12.08 -7.87
CA ARG A 139 12.99 -12.53 -8.05
C ARG A 139 13.67 -12.88 -6.73
N SER A 140 13.02 -12.63 -5.60
CA SER A 140 13.48 -12.99 -4.27
C SER A 140 12.76 -14.26 -3.77
N ASP A 141 13.17 -14.79 -2.63
CA ASP A 141 12.50 -15.93 -1.98
C ASP A 141 11.26 -15.51 -1.17
N ARG A 142 10.72 -14.29 -1.38
CA ARG A 142 9.55 -13.76 -0.67
C ARG A 142 8.25 -14.05 -1.44
N PRO A 143 7.15 -14.38 -0.73
CA PRO A 143 5.86 -14.53 -1.38
C PRO A 143 5.33 -13.19 -1.90
N LEU A 144 4.74 -13.21 -3.10
CA LEU A 144 4.00 -12.07 -3.64
C LEU A 144 2.56 -12.09 -3.08
N VAL A 145 2.28 -11.30 -2.05
CA VAL A 145 0.95 -11.21 -1.44
C VAL A 145 0.20 -10.00 -1.96
N VAL A 146 -0.89 -10.21 -2.71
CA VAL A 146 -1.65 -9.13 -3.34
C VAL A 146 -3.07 -9.07 -2.78
N VAL A 147 -3.49 -7.89 -2.33
CA VAL A 147 -4.84 -7.56 -1.87
C VAL A 147 -5.50 -6.68 -2.93
N ASP A 148 -6.55 -7.18 -3.58
CA ASP A 148 -7.42 -6.36 -4.42
C ASP A 148 -8.48 -5.69 -3.54
N SER A 149 -8.57 -4.36 -3.63
CA SER A 149 -9.42 -3.58 -2.74
C SER A 149 -10.91 -3.73 -2.99
N GLU A 150 -11.33 -4.09 -4.21
CA GLU A 150 -12.73 -4.42 -4.46
C GLU A 150 -13.10 -5.72 -3.75
N ARG A 151 -12.21 -6.73 -3.78
CA ARG A 151 -12.39 -7.98 -3.02
C ARG A 151 -12.38 -7.73 -1.52
N LEU A 152 -11.41 -6.96 -1.02
CA LEU A 152 -11.29 -6.60 0.39
C LEU A 152 -12.55 -5.91 0.89
N CYS A 153 -13.04 -4.91 0.18
CA CYS A 153 -14.22 -4.15 0.60
C CYS A 153 -15.53 -4.93 0.46
N ALA A 154 -15.60 -5.92 -0.44
CA ALA A 154 -16.75 -6.80 -0.58
C ALA A 154 -16.78 -7.91 0.47
N HIS A 155 -15.62 -8.48 0.82
CA HIS A 155 -15.48 -9.60 1.75
C HIS A 155 -14.35 -9.38 2.78
N PRO A 156 -14.43 -8.37 3.67
CA PRO A 156 -13.31 -8.03 4.55
C PRO A 156 -12.83 -9.16 5.45
N PRO A 157 -13.70 -9.93 6.15
CA PRO A 157 -13.24 -11.04 6.98
C PRO A 157 -12.44 -12.08 6.21
N THR A 158 -12.89 -12.46 5.01
CA THR A 158 -12.21 -13.49 4.21
C THR A 158 -10.86 -13.02 3.71
N VAL A 159 -10.80 -11.81 3.14
CA VAL A 159 -9.57 -11.29 2.54
C VAL A 159 -8.53 -10.95 3.62
N VAL A 160 -8.96 -10.40 4.76
CA VAL A 160 -8.05 -10.11 5.88
C VAL A 160 -7.56 -11.40 6.54
N ALA A 161 -8.40 -12.42 6.69
CA ALA A 161 -7.94 -13.73 7.17
C ALA A 161 -6.90 -14.37 6.23
N ALA A 162 -7.14 -14.32 4.91
CA ALA A 162 -6.18 -14.82 3.92
C ALA A 162 -4.87 -14.01 3.91
N TRP A 163 -4.94 -12.68 4.14
CA TRP A 163 -3.75 -11.85 4.30
C TRP A 163 -2.98 -12.19 5.58
N CYS A 164 -3.69 -12.41 6.70
CA CYS A 164 -3.06 -12.82 7.95
C CYS A 164 -2.31 -14.15 7.79
N ASP A 165 -2.94 -15.15 7.19
CA ASP A 165 -2.32 -16.45 6.89
C ASP A 165 -1.07 -16.30 6.02
N ALA A 166 -1.16 -15.53 4.92
CA ALA A 166 -0.03 -15.27 4.03
C ALA A 166 1.12 -14.47 4.70
N MET A 167 0.81 -13.75 5.78
CA MET A 167 1.76 -12.93 6.55
C MET A 167 2.25 -13.59 7.83
N ASP A 168 1.82 -14.83 8.12
CA ASP A 168 2.13 -15.55 9.36
C ASP A 168 1.64 -14.77 10.59
N LEU A 169 0.37 -14.36 10.55
CA LEU A 169 -0.34 -13.61 11.60
C LEU A 169 -1.64 -14.32 12.00
N GLU A 170 -2.05 -14.17 13.26
CA GLU A 170 -3.38 -14.58 13.70
C GLU A 170 -4.44 -13.59 13.19
N PHE A 171 -5.57 -14.11 12.68
CA PHE A 171 -6.69 -13.29 12.25
C PHE A 171 -7.46 -12.77 13.47
N ASP A 172 -7.53 -11.44 13.60
CA ASP A 172 -8.35 -10.76 14.60
C ASP A 172 -9.57 -10.11 13.90
N PRO A 173 -10.79 -10.63 14.10
CA PRO A 173 -11.98 -10.04 13.50
C PRO A 173 -12.35 -8.68 14.10
N THR A 174 -11.86 -8.34 15.29
CA THR A 174 -12.14 -7.05 15.93
C THR A 174 -11.44 -5.90 15.21
N ALA A 175 -10.30 -6.16 14.56
CA ALA A 175 -9.56 -5.21 13.75
C ALA A 175 -10.33 -4.70 12.50
N LEU A 176 -11.46 -5.32 12.14
CA LEU A 176 -12.26 -4.93 10.98
C LEU A 176 -13.21 -3.76 11.27
N THR A 177 -13.37 -3.36 12.53
CA THR A 177 -14.23 -2.26 12.96
C THR A 177 -13.44 -1.35 13.89
N TRP A 178 -13.55 -0.04 13.70
CA TRP A 178 -12.81 0.93 14.52
C TRP A 178 -13.62 2.22 14.69
N GLU A 179 -13.25 3.01 15.69
CA GLU A 179 -13.84 4.34 15.88
C GLU A 179 -13.31 5.34 14.86
N ALA A 180 -14.21 6.20 14.36
CA ALA A 180 -13.82 7.28 13.46
C ALA A 180 -12.87 8.24 14.18
N GLY A 181 -11.81 8.67 13.49
CA GLY A 181 -10.83 9.60 14.03
C GLY A 181 -9.54 9.64 13.22
N MET A 182 -8.94 10.82 13.19
CA MET A 182 -7.60 11.02 12.65
C MET A 182 -6.57 10.34 13.56
N ARG A 183 -5.49 9.83 12.96
CA ARG A 183 -4.41 9.15 13.66
C ARG A 183 -3.14 10.03 13.66
N PRO A 184 -2.33 10.03 14.73
CA PRO A 184 -1.08 10.79 14.75
C PRO A 184 -0.12 10.43 13.61
N GLU A 185 -0.11 9.17 13.19
CA GLU A 185 0.71 8.65 12.10
C GLU A 185 0.41 9.34 10.76
N TRP A 186 -0.82 9.84 10.57
CA TRP A 186 -1.28 10.47 9.32
C TRP A 186 -0.95 11.96 9.20
N GLU A 187 -0.20 12.56 10.14
CA GLU A 187 -0.02 14.01 10.20
C GLU A 187 0.53 14.62 8.90
N LEU A 188 1.54 14.00 8.31
CA LEU A 188 2.20 14.49 7.09
C LEU A 188 1.22 14.61 5.90
N TRP A 189 0.28 13.66 5.81
CA TRP A 189 -0.69 13.56 4.72
C TRP A 189 -2.13 13.71 5.19
N ARG A 190 -2.35 14.46 6.28
CA ARG A 190 -3.66 14.60 6.94
C ARG A 190 -4.79 14.92 5.97
N GLU A 191 -4.53 15.80 5.00
CA GLU A 191 -5.52 16.22 4.00
C GLU A 191 -5.99 15.06 3.09
N TRP A 192 -5.10 14.09 2.82
CA TRP A 192 -5.38 12.90 2.02
C TRP A 192 -6.22 11.87 2.76
N HIS A 193 -6.17 11.90 4.09
CA HIS A 193 -6.73 10.88 4.97
C HIS A 193 -8.10 11.23 5.56
N THR A 194 -8.71 12.34 5.16
CA THR A 194 -10.05 12.77 5.64
C THR A 194 -11.12 11.68 5.49
N SER A 195 -11.19 11.01 4.34
CA SER A 195 -12.14 9.91 4.12
C SER A 195 -11.88 8.71 5.03
N SER A 196 -10.61 8.36 5.23
CA SER A 196 -10.20 7.22 6.05
C SER A 196 -10.43 7.51 7.54
N ALA A 197 -10.24 8.74 7.98
CA ALA A 197 -10.54 9.19 9.33
C ALA A 197 -12.05 9.12 9.66
N ALA A 198 -12.93 9.31 8.68
CA ALA A 198 -14.37 9.17 8.87
C ALA A 198 -14.87 7.71 8.76
N ALA A 199 -14.03 6.78 8.31
CA ALA A 199 -14.39 5.38 8.20
C ALA A 199 -14.37 4.70 9.58
N THR A 200 -15.21 3.67 9.73
CA THR A 200 -15.32 2.84 10.94
C THR A 200 -15.12 1.35 10.65
N GLY A 201 -14.57 1.06 9.47
CA GLY A 201 -14.50 -0.27 8.86
C GLY A 201 -14.42 -0.16 7.34
N PHE A 202 -14.23 -1.29 6.67
CA PHE A 202 -14.29 -1.36 5.20
C PHE A 202 -15.72 -1.16 4.69
N ARG A 203 -15.86 -0.40 3.60
CA ARG A 203 -17.16 -0.15 2.95
C ARG A 203 -17.13 -0.61 1.50
N PRO A 204 -18.26 -1.11 0.95
CA PRO A 204 -18.36 -1.44 -0.46
C PRO A 204 -17.91 -0.29 -1.35
N LEU A 205 -17.07 -0.60 -2.33
CA LEU A 205 -16.57 0.39 -3.28
C LEU A 205 -17.55 0.53 -4.45
N ARG A 206 -17.59 1.73 -5.02
CA ARG A 206 -18.12 1.90 -6.37
C ARG A 206 -17.16 1.20 -7.34
N VAL A 207 -17.72 0.29 -8.14
CA VAL A 207 -17.00 -0.39 -9.22
C VAL A 207 -16.89 0.56 -10.40
N GLU A 208 -15.66 0.94 -10.74
CA GLU A 208 -15.36 1.82 -11.87
C GLU A 208 -14.26 1.18 -12.71
N ARG A 209 -14.66 0.59 -13.85
CA ARG A 209 -13.77 -0.19 -14.71
C ARG A 209 -13.67 0.32 -16.14
N GLU A 210 -14.56 1.22 -16.53
CA GLU A 210 -14.66 1.73 -17.89
C GLU A 210 -14.25 3.20 -17.94
N LEU A 211 -13.36 3.52 -18.90
CA LEU A 211 -13.10 4.90 -19.31
C LEU A 211 -14.31 5.45 -20.06
N ALA A 212 -14.53 6.75 -19.95
CA ALA A 212 -15.55 7.50 -20.66
C ALA A 212 -14.90 8.53 -21.59
N ASP A 213 -15.59 8.90 -22.67
CA ASP A 213 -15.06 9.86 -23.67
C ASP A 213 -14.73 11.25 -23.09
N HIS A 214 -15.30 11.58 -21.92
CA HIS A 214 -15.08 12.85 -21.22
C HIS A 214 -13.98 12.77 -20.15
N ASP A 215 -13.33 11.61 -19.97
CA ASP A 215 -12.18 11.53 -19.08
C ASP A 215 -11.01 12.36 -19.62
N ASP A 216 -10.24 12.94 -18.70
CA ASP A 216 -9.03 13.68 -19.05
C ASP A 216 -8.03 12.78 -19.81
N GLY A 217 -7.41 13.31 -20.87
CA GLY A 217 -6.46 12.54 -21.69
C GLY A 217 -5.26 12.00 -20.90
N ARG A 218 -4.86 12.65 -19.81
CA ARG A 218 -3.84 12.14 -18.87
C ARG A 218 -4.34 10.92 -18.13
N VAL A 219 -5.57 10.95 -17.62
CA VAL A 219 -6.21 9.81 -16.95
C VAL A 219 -6.30 8.63 -17.91
N ILE A 220 -6.78 8.86 -19.15
CA ILE A 220 -6.86 7.81 -20.17
C ILE A 220 -5.49 7.16 -20.41
N ARG A 221 -4.45 7.97 -20.64
CA ARG A 221 -3.09 7.44 -20.88
C ARG A 221 -2.55 6.66 -19.68
N ALA A 222 -2.71 7.20 -18.47
CA ALA A 222 -2.25 6.55 -17.25
C ALA A 222 -3.00 5.23 -16.99
N VAL A 223 -4.31 5.18 -17.26
CA VAL A 223 -5.11 3.94 -17.14
C VAL A 223 -4.63 2.89 -18.12
N VAL A 224 -4.40 3.26 -19.38
CA VAL A 224 -3.90 2.32 -20.40
C VAL A 224 -2.53 1.74 -20.00
N ALA A 225 -1.63 2.57 -19.44
CA ALA A 225 -0.33 2.10 -18.96
C ALA A 225 -0.44 1.22 -17.71
N ALA A 226 -1.41 1.50 -16.83
CA ALA A 226 -1.61 0.81 -15.57
C ALA A 226 -2.32 -0.54 -15.68
N LEU A 227 -3.21 -0.70 -16.67
CA LEU A 227 -4.06 -1.89 -16.82
C LEU A 227 -3.28 -3.20 -16.87
N PRO A 228 -2.22 -3.35 -17.69
CA PRO A 228 -1.45 -4.59 -17.73
C PRO A 228 -0.84 -4.96 -16.36
N VAL A 229 -0.37 -3.97 -15.60
CA VAL A 229 0.18 -4.16 -14.25
C VAL A 229 -0.92 -4.59 -13.29
N TYR A 230 -2.07 -3.89 -13.32
CA TYR A 230 -3.22 -4.25 -12.49
C TYR A 230 -3.69 -5.67 -12.77
N GLU A 231 -3.90 -6.05 -14.03
CA GLU A 231 -4.38 -7.38 -14.42
C GLU A 231 -3.42 -8.49 -13.96
N ARG A 232 -2.10 -8.27 -14.15
CA ARG A 232 -1.06 -9.18 -13.67
C ARG A 232 -1.14 -9.40 -12.16
N LEU A 233 -1.25 -8.33 -11.37
CA LEU A 233 -1.29 -8.42 -9.91
C LEU A 233 -2.64 -8.96 -9.41
N ALA A 234 -3.75 -8.52 -10.01
CA ALA A 234 -5.11 -8.96 -9.66
C ALA A 234 -5.35 -10.46 -9.94
N ALA A 235 -4.68 -11.02 -10.96
CA ALA A 235 -4.69 -12.46 -11.22
C ALA A 235 -4.09 -13.29 -10.07
N ARG A 236 -3.26 -12.67 -9.24
CA ARG A 236 -2.61 -13.28 -8.06
C ARG A 236 -3.17 -12.74 -6.74
N ALA A 237 -4.21 -11.93 -6.79
CA ALA A 237 -4.83 -11.38 -5.59
C ALA A 237 -5.45 -12.50 -4.74
N LEU A 238 -5.37 -12.32 -3.42
CA LEU A 238 -5.93 -13.22 -2.43
C LEU A 238 -7.41 -13.53 -2.74
N PRO A 239 -7.84 -14.78 -2.51
CA PRO A 239 -9.17 -15.22 -2.90
C PRO A 239 -10.25 -14.59 -2.01
N MET A 240 -11.47 -14.55 -2.54
CA MET A 240 -12.68 -14.20 -1.75
C MET A 240 -13.29 -15.41 -1.05
N ASP A 241 -12.76 -16.61 -1.30
CA ASP A 241 -13.21 -17.87 -0.72
C ASP A 241 -12.09 -18.47 0.13
N ALA A 242 -12.41 -18.95 1.32
CA ALA A 242 -11.47 -19.71 2.14
C ALA A 242 -11.18 -21.04 1.46
N GLN A 243 -10.01 -21.20 0.84
CA GLN A 243 -9.56 -22.53 0.46
C GLN A 243 -9.26 -23.30 1.74
N VAL A 244 -10.18 -24.18 2.14
CA VAL A 244 -9.89 -25.25 3.09
C VAL A 244 -8.81 -26.11 2.43
N THR A 245 -7.55 -25.90 2.81
CA THR A 245 -6.47 -26.82 2.52
C THR A 245 -6.81 -28.13 3.22
N THR A 246 -7.42 -29.05 2.48
CA THR A 246 -7.48 -30.45 2.89
C THR A 246 -6.05 -30.96 2.83
N SER A 247 -5.38 -30.97 3.99
CA SER A 247 -4.14 -31.68 4.19
C SER A 247 -4.44 -33.18 4.03
N GLY A 248 -4.35 -33.63 2.77
CA GLY A 248 -4.36 -35.03 2.42
C GLY A 248 -3.15 -35.70 3.05
N THR A 249 -3.41 -36.47 4.10
CA THR A 249 -2.48 -37.46 4.62
C THR A 249 -2.35 -38.58 3.58
N SER A 250 -1.14 -38.84 3.11
CA SER A 250 -0.71 -40.10 2.51
C SER A 250 0.73 -40.35 2.92
#